data_AF-A0A7V1SJW0-F1
#
_entry.id   AF-A0A7V1SJW0-F1
#
_cell.length_a   1.000
_cell.length_b   1.000
_cell.length_c   1.000
_cell.angle_alpha   90.00
_cell.angle_beta   90.00
_cell.angle_gamma   90.00
#
_symmetry.space_group_name_H-M   'P 1'
#
loop_
_entity.id
_entity.type
_entity.pdbx_description
1 polymer ?
#
loop_
_entity_poly.entity_id
_entity_poly.type
_entity_poly.pdbx_seq_one_letter_code
_entity_poly.pdbx_strand_id
1 'polypeptide(L)' 'MIDSLLDSVILIDHFNNIRKATRFLADLNPNNTAISVITRAELLVGFEKKHTFVRIPYQLP' A
#
# COMPACT_ATOMS: atom_id res chain seq x y z
N MET A 1 17.47 2.37 16.01
CA MET A 1 16.83 1.03 15.99
C MET A 1 15.47 1.23 15.34
N ILE A 2 14.96 0.24 14.60
CA ILE A 2 13.60 0.34 14.06
C ILE A 2 12.64 -0.10 15.16
N ASP A 3 11.72 0.78 15.52
CA ASP A 3 10.77 0.57 16.61
C ASP A 3 9.36 0.29 16.07
N SER A 4 9.14 0.53 14.77
CA SER A 4 7.84 0.33 14.11
C SER A 4 7.99 -0.14 12.67
N LEU A 5 7.20 -1.14 12.28
CA LEU A 5 7.06 -1.63 10.93
C LEU A 5 5.64 -1.34 10.45
N LEU A 6 5.51 -0.56 9.37
CA LEU A 6 4.21 -0.18 8.84
C LEU A 6 3.67 -1.26 7.88
N ASP A 7 2.40 -1.58 8.07
CA ASP A 7 1.62 -2.40 7.14
C ASP A 7 1.08 -1.53 5.98
N SER A 8 0.80 -2.17 4.83
CA SER A 8 0.32 -1.51 3.62
C SER A 8 -1.03 -0.83 3.82
N VAL A 9 -1.92 -1.39 4.64
CA VAL A 9 -3.26 -0.81 4.91
C VAL A 9 -3.18 0.64 5.39
N ILE A 10 -2.26 0.97 6.29
CA ILE A 10 -2.12 2.34 6.81
C ILE A 10 -1.68 3.31 5.70
N LEU A 11 -0.79 2.86 4.82
CA LEU A 11 -0.29 3.67 3.71
C LEU A 11 -1.36 3.83 2.62
N ILE A 12 -2.08 2.76 2.30
CA ILE A 12 -3.22 2.76 1.38
C ILE A 12 -4.30 3.73 1.87
N ASP A 13 -4.65 3.67 3.16
CA ASP A 13 -5.62 4.58 3.77
C ASP A 13 -5.16 6.04 3.68
N HIS A 14 -3.87 6.31 3.92
CA HIS A 14 -3.30 7.64 3.74
C HIS A 14 -3.43 8.13 2.29
N PHE A 15 -3.08 7.29 1.31
CA PHE A 15 -3.20 7.64 -0.11
C PHE A 15 -4.65 7.81 -0.57
N ASN A 16 -5.60 7.14 0.10
CA ASN A 16 -7.04 7.33 -0.09
C ASN A 16 -7.63 8.52 0.70
N ASN A 17 -6.79 9.40 1.24
CA ASN A 17 -7.17 10.59 2.01
C ASN A 17 -7.93 10.31 3.31
N ILE A 18 -7.73 9.14 3.91
CA ILE A 18 -8.30 8.84 5.24
C ILE A 18 -7.52 9.62 6.29
N ARG A 19 -8.19 10.60 6.91
CA ARG A 19 -7.60 11.55 7.87
C ARG A 19 -6.93 10.87 9.05
N LYS A 20 -7.49 9.76 9.55
CA LYS A 20 -6.93 9.03 10.69
C LYS A 20 -5.54 8.45 10.39
N ALA A 21 -5.37 7.83 9.21
CA ALA A 21 -4.09 7.30 8.78
C ALA A 21 -3.05 8.41 8.56
N THR A 22 -3.47 9.53 7.95
CA THR A 22 -2.58 10.69 7.74
C THR A 22 -2.06 11.26 9.05
N ARG A 23 -2.93 11.40 10.07
CA ARG A 23 -2.50 11.85 11.41
C ARG A 23 -1.57 10.84 12.07
N PHE A 24 -1.93 9.56 12.04
CA PHE A 24 -1.09 8.50 12.58
C PHE A 24 0.32 8.54 11.99
N LEU A 25 0.46 8.66 10.66
CA LEU A 25 1.77 8.77 10.01
C LEU A 25 2.53 10.04 10.37
N ALA A 26 1.84 11.18 10.55
CA ALA A 26 2.47 12.45 10.92
C ALA A 26 3.09 12.43 12.33
N ASP A 27 2.57 11.57 13.22
CA ASP A 27 3.06 11.42 14.59
C ASP A 27 4.27 10.46 14.70
N LEU A 28 4.64 9.76 13.62
CA LEU A 28 5.75 8.80 13.63
C LEU A 28 7.10 9.47 13.42
N ASN A 29 8.13 8.93 14.07
CA ASN A 29 9.52 9.26 13.75
C ASN A 29 9.99 8.45 12.52
N PRO A 30 10.26 9.07 11.36
CA PRO A 30 10.67 8.35 10.16
C PRO A 30 12.02 7.65 10.30
N ASN A 31 12.91 8.10 11.20
CA ASN A 31 14.21 7.46 11.41
C ASN A 31 14.12 6.12 12.14
N ASN A 32 13.01 5.87 12.84
CA ASN A 32 12.76 4.65 13.61
C ASN A 32 11.61 3.81 13.02
N THR A 33 11.10 4.21 11.85
CA THR A 33 9.95 3.57 11.20
C THR A 33 10.37 3.02 9.86
N ALA A 34 9.99 1.78 9.57
CA ALA A 34 10.28 1.14 8.29
C ALA A 34 9.00 0.61 7.63
N ILE A 35 9.10 0.32 6.34
CA ILE A 35 8.17 -0.53 5.59
C ILE A 35 8.90 -1.79 5.14
N SER A 36 8.18 -2.89 4.98
CA SER A 36 8.77 -4.09 4.38
C SER A 36 8.94 -3.91 2.86
N VAL A 37 9.81 -4.72 2.26
CA VAL A 37 9.93 -4.80 0.79
C VAL A 37 8.64 -5.28 0.12
N ILE A 38 7.83 -6.08 0.84
CA ILE A 38 6.51 -6.54 0.37
C ILE A 38 5.54 -5.37 0.32
N THR A 39 5.43 -4.61 1.41
CA THR A 39 4.61 -3.38 1.49
C THR A 39 4.95 -2.39 0.38
N ARG A 40 6.24 -2.23 0.06
CA ARG A 40 6.67 -1.40 -1.07
C ARG A 40 6.18 -1.94 -2.41
N ALA A 41 6.24 -3.26 -2.65
CA ALA A 41 5.76 -3.88 -3.87
C ALA A 41 4.24 -3.74 -4.04
N GLU A 42 3.47 -3.95 -2.97
CA GLU A 42 2.01 -3.79 -2.95
C GLU A 42 1.59 -2.39 -3.37
N LEU A 43 2.24 -1.36 -2.82
CA LEU A 43 1.97 0.03 -3.16
C LEU A 43 2.29 0.32 -4.63
N LEU A 44 3.47 -0.11 -5.11
CA LEU A 44 3.85 0.11 -6.51
C LEU A 44 2.85 -0.53 -7.49
N VAL A 45 2.42 -1.77 -7.24
CA VAL A 45 1.40 -2.45 -8.06
C VAL A 45 0.04 -1.74 -7.96
N GLY A 46 -0.33 -1.24 -6.78
CA GLY A 46 -1.57 -0.48 -6.59
C GLY A 46 -1.59 0.88 -7.31
N PHE A 47 -0.42 1.51 -7.51
CA PHE A 47 -0.28 2.78 -8.23
C PHE A 47 -0.12 2.62 -9.75
N GLU A 48 0.38 1.48 -10.21
CA GLU A 48 0.38 1.16 -11.65
C GLU A 48 -1.08 1.08 -12.15
N LYS A 49 -1.40 1.89 -13.16
CA LYS A 49 -2.77 2.02 -13.71
C LYS A 49 -3.36 0.64 -13.97
N LYS A 50 -4.63 0.46 -13.58
CA LYS A 50 -5.48 -0.71 -13.83
C LYS A 50 -5.04 -1.45 -15.09
N HIS A 51 -4.36 -2.57 -14.92
CA HIS A 51 -4.29 -3.57 -15.97
C HIS A 51 -5.73 -3.90 -16.34
N THR A 52 -6.08 -3.60 -17.60
CA THR A 52 -7.36 -4.02 -18.14
C THR A 52 -7.26 -5.53 -18.23
N PHE A 53 -7.84 -6.25 -17.26
CA PHE A 53 -7.98 -7.69 -17.37
C PHE A 53 -8.89 -7.96 -18.56
N VAL A 54 -8.29 -8.34 -19.69
CA VAL A 54 -9.04 -8.89 -20.81
C VAL A 54 -9.58 -10.23 -20.32
N ARG A 55 -10.89 -10.30 -20.05
CA ARG A 55 -11.56 -11.60 -19.86
C ARG A 55 -11.40 -12.35 -21.18
N ILE A 56 -10.54 -13.37 -21.19
CA ILE A 56 -10.54 -14.34 -22.29
C ILE A 56 -11.79 -15.19 -22.05
N PRO A 57 -12.79 -15.17 -22.96
CA PRO A 57 -13.93 -16.06 -22.83
C PRO A 57 -13.41 -17.49 -22.93
N TYR A 58 -13.52 -18.23 -21.84
CA TYR A 58 -13.29 -19.66 -21.85
C TYR A 58 -14.43 -20.30 -22.65
N GLN A 59 -14.17 -20.66 -23.90
CA GLN A 59 -15.07 -21.53 -24.65
C GLN A 59 -14.84 -22.94 -24.12
N LEU A 60 -15.80 -23.45 -23.34
CA LEU A 60 -15.83 -24.87 -23.00
C LEU A 60 -15.95 -25.68 -24.30
N PRO A 61 -15.21 -26.80 -24.43
CA PRO A 61 -15.40 -27.74 -25.53
C PRO A 61 -16.79 -28.40 -25.48
#